data_AF-A0A7X3QMC8-F1
#
_entry.id   AF-A0A7X3QMC8-F1
#
_cell.length_a   1.000
_cell.length_b   1.000
_cell.length_c   1.000
_cell.angle_alpha   90.00
_cell.angle_beta   90.00
_cell.angle_gamma   90.00
#
_symmetry.space_group_name_H-M   'P 1'
#
loop_
_entity.id
_entity.type
_entity.pdbx_description
1 polymer ?
#
loop_
_entity_poly.entity_id
_entity_poly.type
_entity_poly.pdbx_seq_one_letter_code
_entity_poly.pdbx_strand_id
1 'polypeptide(L)'
;MVANSYSFHCIEDSASMIYSHQTIGQCSPIVGGDYMPYGLPIEPPFNLELTLRHDQGHRWRPDRGDGGWYTSVLGEDLVRIRQRGVDCPLEYEAQTQEIAEKLRWQFRADDTIGAIYSKFADDPGMRELTERYRGLRIAYRGC
;
A
#
# COMPACT_ATOMS: atom_id res chain seq x y z
N MET A 1 -4.23 -36.17 -30.69
CA MET A 1 -4.02 -36.64 -29.30
C MET A 1 -2.61 -37.18 -29.22
N VAL A 2 -1.71 -36.45 -28.59
CA VAL A 2 -0.38 -36.96 -28.25
C VAL A 2 -0.11 -36.48 -26.83
N ALA A 3 -0.13 -37.44 -25.90
CA ALA A 3 0.46 -37.27 -24.59
C ALA A 3 1.98 -37.24 -24.77
N ASN A 4 2.66 -36.28 -24.14
CA ASN A 4 4.10 -36.37 -23.95
C ASN A 4 4.40 -36.09 -22.47
N SER A 5 4.75 -37.17 -21.79
CA SER A 5 5.42 -37.20 -20.50
C SER A 5 6.85 -36.66 -20.63
N TYR A 6 7.26 -35.78 -19.71
CA TYR A 6 8.67 -35.55 -19.41
C TYR A 6 8.86 -35.40 -17.90
N SER A 7 9.70 -36.27 -17.35
CA SER A 7 10.22 -36.22 -15.98
C SER A 7 11.34 -35.18 -15.91
N PHE A 8 11.31 -34.30 -14.91
CA PHE A 8 12.38 -33.34 -14.65
C PHE A 8 13.30 -33.85 -13.54
N HIS A 9 14.60 -33.93 -13.86
CA HIS A 9 15.69 -34.04 -12.90
C HIS A 9 15.78 -32.76 -12.07
N CYS A 10 16.03 -32.92 -10.77
CA CYS A 10 16.37 -31.83 -9.86
C CYS A 10 17.72 -31.21 -10.27
N ILE A 11 17.71 -29.92 -10.56
CA ILE A 11 18.90 -29.06 -10.45
C ILE A 11 18.51 -27.98 -9.45
N GLU A 12 19.16 -27.99 -8.29
CA GLU A 12 19.14 -26.92 -7.31
C GLU A 12 19.88 -25.72 -7.91
N ASP A 13 19.19 -24.61 -8.15
CA ASP A 13 19.81 -23.29 -7.97
C ASP A 13 18.77 -22.16 -7.86
N SER A 14 18.93 -21.38 -6.80
CA SER A 14 18.52 -19.98 -6.63
C SER A 14 17.07 -19.57 -6.93
N ALA A 15 16.31 -19.34 -5.86
CA ALA A 15 14.93 -18.89 -5.83
C ALA A 15 14.62 -17.67 -6.71
N SER A 16 13.84 -17.88 -7.78
CA SER A 16 13.04 -16.84 -8.42
C SER A 16 11.56 -17.14 -8.18
N MET A 17 10.98 -16.56 -7.12
CA MET A 17 9.53 -16.53 -6.97
C MET A 17 8.94 -15.56 -8.00
N ILE A 18 8.36 -16.12 -9.05
CA ILE A 18 7.48 -15.40 -9.98
C ILE A 18 6.19 -15.12 -9.21
N TYR A 19 5.99 -13.86 -8.78
CA TYR A 19 4.71 -13.44 -8.22
C TYR A 19 3.68 -13.28 -9.34
N SER A 20 2.62 -14.08 -9.25
CA SER A 20 1.46 -14.10 -10.12
C SER A 20 0.81 -12.71 -10.22
N HIS A 21 0.75 -12.14 -11.43
CA HIS A 21 -0.06 -10.97 -11.74
C HIS A 21 -1.54 -11.34 -11.71
N GLN A 22 -2.22 -11.03 -10.61
CA GLN A 22 -3.67 -10.93 -10.61
C GLN A 22 -4.02 -9.44 -10.65
N THR A 23 -4.32 -8.97 -11.86
CA THR A 23 -4.79 -7.61 -12.12
C THR A 23 -6.18 -7.46 -11.50
N ILE A 24 -6.23 -7.02 -10.24
CA ILE A 24 -7.44 -6.45 -9.66
C ILE A 24 -7.60 -5.07 -10.31
N GLY A 25 -8.71 -4.87 -11.00
CA GLY A 25 -8.91 -3.78 -11.97
C GLY A 25 -8.57 -2.38 -11.47
N GLN A 26 -8.22 -1.50 -12.42
CA GLN A 26 -7.97 -0.05 -12.28
C GLN A 26 -6.62 0.41 -11.71
N CYS A 27 -5.82 -0.44 -11.08
CA CYS A 27 -4.46 -0.05 -10.67
C CYS A 27 -3.50 -0.21 -11.85
N SER A 28 -3.26 0.86 -12.62
CA SER A 28 -2.28 0.82 -13.72
C SER A 28 -0.89 0.48 -13.18
N PRO A 29 -0.13 -0.40 -13.86
CA PRO A 29 1.27 -0.63 -13.51
C PRO A 29 2.05 0.67 -13.64
N ILE A 30 2.89 0.97 -12.64
CA ILE A 30 3.70 2.18 -12.62
C ILE A 30 4.86 1.98 -13.62
N VAL A 31 4.80 2.65 -14.77
CA VAL A 31 5.88 2.64 -15.78
C VAL A 31 6.95 3.64 -15.36
N GLY A 32 8.17 3.15 -15.14
CA GLY A 32 9.26 3.87 -14.49
C GLY A 32 9.87 5.03 -15.28
N GLY A 33 10.10 6.13 -14.57
CA GLY A 33 11.28 7.00 -14.76
C GLY A 33 12.28 6.73 -13.63
N ASP A 34 13.46 7.33 -13.68
CA ASP A 34 14.65 7.05 -12.84
C ASP A 34 14.48 7.11 -11.28
N TYR A 35 13.26 7.26 -10.76
CA TYR A 35 12.91 7.11 -9.34
C TYR A 35 12.01 5.88 -9.14
N MET A 36 12.50 4.93 -8.32
CA MET A 36 11.97 3.58 -8.11
C MET A 36 10.43 3.52 -7.94
N PRO A 37 9.68 2.91 -8.89
CA PRO A 37 8.23 2.86 -8.87
C PRO A 37 7.71 1.62 -8.14
N TYR A 38 8.14 1.37 -6.91
CA TYR A 38 7.56 0.29 -6.11
C TYR A 38 6.44 0.86 -5.27
N GLY A 39 5.20 0.63 -5.69
CA GLY A 39 4.05 0.84 -4.80
C GLY A 39 4.30 0.09 -3.50
N LEU A 40 4.15 0.76 -2.37
CA LEU A 40 4.26 0.15 -1.06
C LEU A 40 3.10 -0.85 -0.90
N PRO A 41 3.38 -2.15 -0.70
CA PRO A 41 2.34 -3.15 -0.51
C PRO A 41 1.70 -2.92 0.87
N ILE A 42 0.44 -2.53 0.87
CA ILE A 42 -0.42 -2.42 2.05
C ILE A 42 -1.64 -3.29 1.78
N GLU A 43 -2.04 -4.12 2.74
CA GLU A 43 -3.24 -4.94 2.59
C GLU A 43 -4.47 -4.04 2.33
N PRO A 44 -5.18 -4.23 1.20
CA PRO A 44 -6.40 -3.50 0.94
C PRO A 44 -7.54 -3.98 1.85
N PRO A 45 -8.48 -3.09 2.21
CA PRO A 45 -8.52 -1.69 1.82
C PRO A 45 -7.53 -0.82 2.60
N PHE A 46 -6.95 0.14 1.90
CA PHE A 46 -6.25 1.27 2.50
C PHE A 46 -6.82 2.55 1.91
N ASN A 47 -7.21 3.51 2.74
CA ASN A 47 -7.72 4.79 2.28
C ASN A 47 -6.78 5.90 2.75
N LEU A 48 -5.89 6.31 1.85
CA LEU A 48 -4.89 7.33 2.14
C LEU A 48 -5.53 8.64 2.58
N GLU A 49 -6.55 9.12 1.86
CA GLU A 49 -7.18 10.40 2.16
C GLU A 49 -7.83 10.40 3.55
N LEU A 50 -8.62 9.38 3.87
CA LEU A 50 -9.23 9.25 5.20
C LEU A 50 -8.16 9.15 6.30
N THR A 51 -7.11 8.38 6.05
CA THR A 51 -5.99 8.21 6.98
C THR A 51 -5.28 9.53 7.24
N LEU A 52 -4.98 10.32 6.21
CA LEU A 52 -4.31 11.62 6.33
C LEU A 52 -5.19 12.70 6.95
N ARG A 53 -6.50 12.70 6.66
CA ARG A 53 -7.46 13.66 7.27
C ARG A 53 -7.61 13.45 8.77
N HIS A 54 -7.46 12.20 9.24
CA HIS A 54 -7.57 11.85 10.65
C HIS A 54 -6.21 11.71 11.34
N ASP A 55 -5.11 11.82 10.60
CA ASP A 55 -3.79 12.01 11.18
C ASP A 55 -3.80 13.36 11.90
N GLN A 56 -3.83 13.31 13.24
CA GLN A 56 -3.88 14.48 14.10
C GLN A 56 -2.62 15.37 13.97
N GLY A 57 -1.66 14.97 13.14
CA GLY A 57 -0.58 15.81 12.64
C GLY A 57 -0.76 16.24 11.20
N HIS A 58 -0.99 17.53 10.97
CA HIS A 58 -1.04 18.23 9.67
C HIS A 58 0.28 18.18 8.85
N ARG A 59 1.02 17.07 8.85
CA ARG A 59 2.35 16.94 8.24
C ARG A 59 2.26 16.69 6.74
N TRP A 60 1.22 15.99 6.30
CA TRP A 60 0.96 15.74 4.89
C TRP A 60 0.17 16.90 4.32
N ARG A 61 0.70 17.52 3.27
CA ARG A 61 0.03 18.59 2.55
C ARG A 61 -0.33 18.11 1.16
N PRO A 62 -1.57 18.34 0.68
CA PRO A 62 -1.87 18.09 -0.71
C PRO A 62 -0.93 18.94 -1.57
N ASP A 63 -0.26 18.29 -2.52
CA ASP A 63 0.45 18.98 -3.57
C ASP A 63 -0.59 19.67 -4.46
N ARG A 64 -0.40 20.95 -4.75
CA ARG A 64 -1.36 21.73 -5.56
C ARG A 64 -1.22 21.45 -7.06
N GLY A 65 -0.22 20.66 -7.46
CA GLY A 65 -0.10 20.14 -8.82
C GLY A 65 -1.14 19.06 -9.15
N ASP A 66 -1.19 18.67 -10.42
CA ASP A 66 -2.10 17.63 -10.88
C ASP A 66 -1.73 16.25 -10.32
N GLY A 67 -2.78 15.48 -9.97
CA GLY A 67 -2.67 14.04 -9.81
C GLY A 67 -2.76 13.48 -8.40
N GLY A 68 -3.17 14.25 -7.38
CA GLY A 68 -3.56 13.69 -6.07
C GLY A 68 -2.40 13.28 -5.15
N TRP A 69 -1.24 13.92 -5.31
CA TRP A 69 -0.08 13.71 -4.44
C TRP A 69 -0.21 14.45 -3.11
N TYR A 70 0.37 13.87 -2.06
CA TYR A 70 0.58 14.49 -0.76
C TYR A 70 2.07 14.54 -0.46
N THR A 71 2.55 15.65 0.08
CA THR A 71 3.97 15.86 0.38
C THR A 71 4.18 16.01 1.89
N SER A 72 5.25 15.43 2.41
CA SER A 72 5.70 15.61 3.79
C SER A 72 7.21 15.43 3.94
N VAL A 73 7.71 15.68 5.14
CA VAL A 73 9.10 15.38 5.51
C VAL A 73 9.10 14.21 6.50
N LEU A 74 9.81 13.14 6.17
CA LEU A 74 9.97 11.94 7.00
C LEU A 74 11.46 11.72 7.32
N GLY A 75 11.86 12.04 8.55
CA GLY A 75 13.28 12.15 8.89
C GLY A 75 13.87 13.37 8.16
N GLU A 76 14.87 13.13 7.32
CA GLU A 76 15.54 14.16 6.51
C GLU A 76 15.03 14.24 5.06
N ASP A 77 14.12 13.33 4.68
CA ASP A 77 13.67 13.20 3.30
C ASP A 77 12.36 13.94 3.02
N LEU A 78 12.33 14.65 1.89
CA LEU A 78 11.09 15.09 1.27
C LEU A 78 10.44 13.89 0.56
N VAL A 79 9.23 13.55 0.98
CA VAL A 79 8.48 12.39 0.48
C VAL A 79 7.17 12.86 -0.14
N ARG A 80 6.85 12.31 -1.31
CA ARG A 80 5.52 12.44 -1.94
C ARG A 80 4.85 11.08 -1.91
N ILE A 81 3.55 11.04 -1.58
CA ILE A 81 2.75 9.82 -1.61
C ILE A 81 1.42 10.04 -2.33
N ARG A 82 0.89 8.99 -2.94
CA ARG A 82 -0.40 9.01 -3.62
C ARG A 82 -1.06 7.66 -3.61
N GLN A 83 -2.38 7.64 -3.64
CA GLN A 83 -3.14 6.43 -3.90
C GLN A 83 -4.23 6.70 -4.95
N ARG A 84 -4.39 5.80 -5.92
CA ARG A 84 -5.39 5.92 -7.01
C ARG A 84 -6.76 5.34 -6.67
N GLY A 85 -6.85 4.53 -5.63
CA GLY A 85 -8.07 3.87 -5.17
C GLY A 85 -7.77 3.03 -3.94
N VAL A 86 -8.80 2.70 -3.15
CA VAL A 86 -8.60 2.08 -1.83
C VAL A 86 -8.04 0.66 -1.88
N ASP A 87 -8.18 0.00 -3.03
CA ASP A 87 -7.63 -1.34 -3.27
C ASP A 87 -6.31 -1.29 -4.09
N CYS A 88 -5.80 -0.10 -4.40
CA CYS A 88 -4.51 0.09 -5.07
C CYS A 88 -3.37 0.28 -4.07
N PRO A 89 -2.13 -0.13 -4.44
CA PRO A 89 -0.94 0.15 -3.66
C PRO A 89 -0.74 1.65 -3.39
N LEU A 90 -0.02 1.96 -2.32
CA LEU A 90 0.42 3.31 -2.02
C LEU A 90 1.64 3.65 -2.89
N GLU A 91 1.51 4.60 -3.79
CA GLU A 91 2.63 5.14 -4.56
C GLU A 91 3.44 6.11 -3.69
N TYR A 92 4.76 6.10 -3.81
CA TYR A 92 5.62 7.09 -3.15
C TYR A 92 6.84 7.47 -3.99
N GLU A 93 7.30 8.70 -3.80
CA GLU A 93 8.56 9.23 -4.33
C GLU A 93 9.39 9.76 -3.16
N ALA A 94 10.66 9.36 -3.10
CA ALA A 94 11.59 9.73 -2.03
C ALA A 94 13.04 9.72 -2.51
N GLN A 95 13.92 10.35 -1.76
CA GLN A 95 15.35 10.40 -2.06
C GLN A 95 16.09 9.15 -1.56
N THR A 96 15.71 8.61 -0.40
CA THR A 96 16.33 7.41 0.18
C THR A 96 15.42 6.18 0.14
N GLN A 97 16.04 4.99 0.13
CA GLN A 97 15.32 3.71 0.12
C GLN A 97 14.69 3.39 1.49
N GLU A 98 15.22 3.95 2.57
CA GLU A 98 14.74 3.74 3.95
C GLU A 98 13.32 4.28 4.18
N ILE A 99 12.84 5.16 3.30
CA ILE A 99 11.49 5.73 3.40
C ILE A 99 10.42 4.66 3.27
N ALA A 100 10.66 3.58 2.52
CA ALA A 100 9.70 2.49 2.41
C ALA A 100 9.37 1.90 3.79
N GLU A 101 10.36 1.67 4.64
CA GLU A 101 10.18 1.13 5.99
C GLU A 101 9.50 2.14 6.92
N LYS A 102 9.88 3.41 6.83
CA LYS A 102 9.23 4.50 7.59
C LYS A 102 7.75 4.62 7.23
N LEU A 103 7.40 4.52 5.95
CA LEU A 103 6.01 4.53 5.48
C LEU A 103 5.25 3.27 5.90
N ARG A 104 5.88 2.08 5.86
CA ARG A 104 5.27 0.84 6.37
C ARG A 104 4.88 0.99 7.82
N TRP A 105 5.80 1.52 8.64
CA TRP A 105 5.54 1.70 10.05
C TRP A 105 4.52 2.81 10.32
N GLN A 106 4.64 3.97 9.65
CA GLN A 106 3.72 5.09 9.80
C GLN A 106 2.28 4.69 9.47
N PHE A 107 2.05 3.97 8.37
CA PHE A 107 0.70 3.56 7.95
C PHE A 107 0.30 2.18 8.46
N ARG A 108 1.10 1.59 9.36
CA ARG A 108 0.89 0.24 9.88
C ARG A 108 0.62 -0.77 8.76
N ALA A 109 1.42 -0.73 7.69
CA ALA A 109 1.22 -1.52 6.47
C ALA A 109 1.10 -3.02 6.75
N ASP A 110 1.80 -3.50 7.79
CA ASP A 110 1.85 -4.91 8.17
C ASP A 110 0.63 -5.38 8.98
N ASP A 111 -0.27 -4.48 9.38
CA ASP A 111 -1.52 -4.86 10.02
C ASP A 111 -2.48 -5.53 9.03
N THR A 112 -3.08 -6.63 9.48
CA THR A 112 -4.16 -7.33 8.77
C THR A 112 -5.51 -6.67 9.01
N ILE A 113 -5.91 -5.75 8.12
CA ILE A 113 -7.15 -4.99 8.27
C ILE A 113 -8.39 -5.89 8.22
N GLY A 114 -8.36 -6.97 7.43
CA GLY A 114 -9.44 -7.96 7.40
C GLY A 114 -9.67 -8.61 8.78
N ALA A 115 -8.59 -8.93 9.51
CA ALA A 115 -8.67 -9.51 10.85
C ALA A 115 -9.12 -8.49 11.92
N ILE A 116 -8.93 -7.20 11.67
CA ILE A 116 -9.49 -6.14 12.52
C ILE A 116 -10.99 -6.03 12.29
N TYR A 117 -11.43 -5.99 11.02
CA TYR A 117 -12.86 -5.91 10.67
C TYR A 117 -13.65 -7.12 11.14
N SER A 118 -13.07 -8.33 11.07
CA SER A 118 -13.75 -9.55 11.51
C SER A 118 -14.11 -9.54 13.00
N LYS A 119 -13.40 -8.77 13.84
CA LYS A 119 -13.70 -8.65 15.28
C LYS A 119 -14.99 -7.88 15.57
N PHE A 120 -15.49 -7.13 14.58
CA PHE A 120 -16.68 -6.29 14.72
C PHE A 120 -17.84 -6.75 13.82
N ALA A 121 -17.71 -7.91 13.17
CA ALA A 121 -18.66 -8.39 12.17
C ALA A 121 -20.09 -8.56 12.72
N ASP A 122 -20.22 -8.89 14.01
CA ASP A 122 -21.51 -9.13 14.67
C ASP A 122 -22.15 -7.85 15.23
N ASP A 123 -21.45 -6.71 15.18
CA ASP A 123 -21.96 -5.40 15.64
C ASP A 123 -22.47 -4.58 14.42
N PRO A 124 -23.79 -4.37 14.28
CA PRO A 124 -24.34 -3.64 13.14
C PRO A 124 -23.87 -2.18 13.04
N GLY A 125 -23.63 -1.52 14.18
CA GLY A 125 -23.16 -0.14 14.22
C GLY A 125 -21.70 -0.06 13.77
N MET A 126 -20.87 -0.99 14.23
CA MET A 126 -19.50 -1.08 13.75
C MET A 126 -19.43 -1.45 12.27
N ARG A 127 -20.31 -2.32 11.77
CA ARG A 127 -20.38 -2.64 10.34
C ARG A 127 -20.66 -1.40 9.48
N GLU A 128 -21.60 -0.57 9.89
CA GLU A 128 -21.89 0.71 9.22
C GLU A 128 -20.65 1.62 9.21
N LEU A 129 -19.94 1.71 10.33
CA LEU A 129 -18.74 2.53 10.46
C LEU A 129 -17.57 1.97 9.62
N THR A 130 -17.36 0.65 9.59
CA THR A 130 -16.31 0.03 8.77
C THR A 130 -16.57 0.19 7.28
N GLU A 131 -17.85 0.26 6.87
CA GLU A 131 -18.21 0.55 5.48
C GLU A 131 -17.99 2.04 5.16
N ARG A 132 -18.46 2.94 6.03
CA ARG A 132 -18.31 4.40 5.87
C ARG A 132 -16.85 4.85 5.86
N TYR A 133 -16.02 4.25 6.69
CA TYR A 133 -14.60 4.59 6.85
C TYR A 133 -13.67 3.46 6.36
N ARG A 134 -14.09 2.75 5.31
CA ARG A 134 -13.35 1.62 4.73
C ARG A 134 -11.93 2.01 4.38
N GLY A 135 -10.96 1.23 4.86
CA GLY A 135 -9.53 1.42 4.64
C GLY A 135 -8.85 2.47 5.52
N LEU A 136 -9.56 3.11 6.46
CA LEU A 136 -8.96 4.00 7.45
C LEU A 136 -7.95 3.23 8.30
N ARG A 137 -6.70 3.71 8.35
CA ARG A 137 -5.67 3.22 9.27
C ARG A 137 -5.28 4.31 10.25
N ILE A 138 -4.83 3.90 11.44
CA ILE A 138 -4.28 4.83 12.43
C ILE A 138 -2.83 5.10 12.05
N ALA A 139 -2.53 6.33 11.62
CA ALA A 139 -1.17 6.73 11.32
C ALA A 139 -0.37 6.93 12.61
N TYR A 140 0.82 6.33 12.70
CA TYR A 140 1.71 6.48 13.85
C TYR A 140 2.69 7.64 13.62
N ARG A 141 2.96 8.42 14.67
CA ARG A 141 4.02 9.44 14.67
C ARG A 141 5.32 8.83 15.18
N GLY A 142 6.34 8.79 14.32
CA GLY A 142 7.71 8.55 14.77
C GLY A 142 8.10 9.62 15.78
N CYS A 143 8.63 9.19 16.92
CA CYS A 143 9.33 10.07 17.84
C CYS A 143 10.62 10.56 17.19
#